data_AF-A0A1F5DPP4-F1
#
_entry.id   AF-A0A1F5DPP4-F1
#
_cell.length_a   1.000
_cell.length_b   1.000
_cell.length_c   1.000
_cell.angle_alpha   90.00
_cell.angle_beta   90.00
_cell.angle_gamma   90.00
#
_symmetry.space_group_name_H-M   'P 1'
#
loop_
_entity.id
_entity.type
_entity.pdbx_description
1 polymer ?
#
loop_
_entity_poly.entity_id
_entity_poly.type
_entity_poly.pdbx_seq_one_letter_code
_entity_poly.pdbx_strand_id
1 'polypeptide(L)' 'MRKSTFSLGQRRVMSEFFVNSAVAWLSAGIVTPFFLTKKFIDWLTFGTWGLLFSIIFLAFSLYFSKEIKQ' A
#
# COMPACT_ATOMS: atom_id res chain seq x y z
N MET A 1 -24.13 10.95 3.39
CA MET A 1 -23.04 9.96 3.29
C MET A 1 -23.49 8.67 3.98
N ARG A 2 -23.61 7.54 3.27
CA ARG A 2 -23.97 6.25 3.88
C ARG A 2 -22.79 5.79 4.76
N LYS A 3 -23.01 5.63 6.08
CA LYS A 3 -22.07 4.94 6.97
C LYS A 3 -21.88 3.52 6.44
N SER A 4 -20.68 3.16 5.99
CA SER A 4 -20.40 1.78 5.62
C SER A 4 -20.44 0.90 6.87
N THR A 5 -21.38 -0.04 6.90
CA THR A 5 -21.59 -1.03 7.97
C THR A 5 -20.56 -2.15 7.87
N PHE A 6 -19.27 -1.82 7.86
CA PHE A 6 -18.23 -2.81 8.10
C PHE A 6 -18.06 -3.00 9.62
N SER A 7 -18.07 -4.26 10.07
CA SER A 7 -17.73 -4.60 11.46
C SER A 7 -16.29 -4.23 11.79
N LEU A 8 -15.98 -4.02 13.07
CA LEU A 8 -14.61 -3.71 13.52
C LEU A 8 -13.59 -4.76 13.06
N GLY A 9 -13.96 -6.05 13.10
CA GLY A 9 -13.12 -7.15 12.63
C GLY A 9 -12.81 -7.06 11.13
N GLN A 10 -13.82 -6.82 10.29
CA GLN A 10 -13.63 -6.67 8.84
C GLN A 10 -12.75 -5.45 8.50
N ARG A 11 -12.93 -4.33 9.21
CA ARG A 11 -12.11 -3.14 9.02
C ARG A 11 -10.64 -3.38 9.37
N ARG A 12 -10.38 -4.14 10.44
CA ARG A 12 -9.03 -4.53 10.82
C ARG A 12 -8.37 -5.40 9.75
N VAL A 13 -9.06 -6.44 9.28
CA VAL A 13 -8.56 -7.31 8.20
C VAL A 13 -8.28 -6.50 6.93
N MET A 14 -9.17 -5.57 6.57
CA MET A 14 -8.96 -4.67 5.42
C MET A 14 -7.73 -3.77 5.61
N SER A 15 -7.58 -3.15 6.79
CA SER A 15 -6.42 -2.30 7.09
C SER A 15 -5.11 -3.09 6.99
N GLU A 16 -5.06 -4.29 7.58
CA GLU A 16 -3.88 -5.18 7.52
C GLU A 16 -3.56 -5.60 6.07
N PHE A 17 -4.59 -5.97 5.28
CA PHE A 17 -4.43 -6.28 3.86
C PHE A 17 -3.81 -5.10 3.08
N PHE A 18 -4.31 -3.89 3.31
CA PHE A 18 -3.82 -2.69 2.63
C PHE A 18 -2.41 -2.28 3.08
N VAL A 19 -2.06 -2.42 4.36
CA VAL A 19 -0.67 -2.22 4.81
C VAL A 19 0.27 -3.20 4.13
N ASN A 20 -0.07 -4.50 4.14
CA ASN A 20 0.78 -5.52 3.53
C ASN A 20 0.93 -5.30 2.01
N SER A 21 -0.15 -4.90 1.35
CA SER A 21 -0.12 -4.54 -0.08
C SER A 21 0.77 -3.32 -0.34
N ALA A 22 0.72 -2.29 0.52
CA ALA A 22 1.59 -1.13 0.41
C ALA A 22 3.07 -1.53 0.51
N VAL A 23 3.42 -2.34 1.52
CA VAL A 23 4.79 -2.85 1.72
C VAL A 23 5.26 -3.70 0.54
N ALA A 24 4.37 -4.55 -0.01
CA ALA A 24 4.68 -5.38 -1.17
C ALA A 24 5.01 -4.52 -2.40
N TRP A 25 4.20 -3.49 -2.69
CA TRP A 25 4.45 -2.59 -3.82
C TRP A 25 5.71 -1.74 -3.65
N LEU A 26 6.00 -1.30 -2.42
CA LEU A 26 7.25 -0.63 -2.11
C LEU A 26 8.46 -1.54 -2.35
N SER A 27 8.38 -2.80 -1.92
CA SER A 27 9.45 -3.79 -2.09
C SER A 27 9.64 -4.19 -3.56
N ALA A 28 8.54 -4.38 -4.29
CA ALA A 28 8.57 -4.72 -5.71
C ALA A 28 9.07 -3.57 -6.58
N GLY A 29 8.74 -2.32 -6.24
CA GLY A 29 9.11 -1.15 -7.06
C GLY A 29 10.42 -0.47 -6.67
N ILE A 30 10.86 -0.55 -5.41
CA ILE A 30 12.13 0.05 -4.97
C ILE A 30 13.19 -1.01 -4.72
N VAL A 31 12.91 -1.97 -3.83
CA VAL A 31 13.93 -2.92 -3.36
C VAL A 31 14.35 -3.84 -4.49
N THR A 32 13.41 -4.44 -5.21
CA THR A 32 13.70 -5.40 -6.28
C THR A 32 14.48 -4.77 -7.44
N PRO A 33 14.07 -3.61 -8.00
CA PRO A 33 14.76 -3.00 -9.12
C PRO A 33 16.14 -2.47 -8.73
N PHE A 34 16.35 -2.08 -7.46
CA PHE A 34 17.66 -1.68 -6.96
C PHE A 34 18.72 -2.79 -7.15
N PHE A 35 18.33 -4.06 -7.04
CA PHE A 35 19.26 -5.19 -7.23
C PHE A 35 19.26 -5.76 -8.65
N LEU A 36 18.14 -5.67 -9.38
CA LEU A 36 17.95 -6.39 -10.65
C LEU A 36 18.03 -5.53 -11.90
N THR A 37 17.76 -4.22 -11.82
CA THR A 37 17.75 -3.36 -13.01
C THR A 37 19.12 -2.78 -13.31
N LYS A 38 19.52 -2.84 -14.59
CA LYS A 38 20.78 -2.26 -15.09
C LYS A 38 20.58 -0.90 -15.75
N LYS A 39 19.35 -0.58 -16.16
CA LYS A 39 19.00 0.68 -16.81
C LYS A 39 18.29 1.59 -15.81
N PHE A 40 18.74 2.83 -15.74
CA PHE A 40 18.15 3.85 -14.88
C PHE A 40 16.66 4.10 -15.19
N ILE A 41 16.27 4.07 -16.47
CA ILE A 41 14.87 4.27 -16.88
C ILE A 41 13.94 3.21 -16.29
N ASP A 42 14.38 1.95 -16.26
CA ASP A 42 13.61 0.85 -15.70
C ASP A 42 13.47 1.04 -14.18
N TRP A 43 14.58 1.36 -13.50
CA TRP A 43 14.57 1.68 -12.07
C TRP A 43 13.62 2.82 -11.72
N LEU A 44 13.66 3.91 -12.50
CA LEU A 44 12.79 5.07 -12.31
C LEU A 44 11.31 4.71 -12.53
N THR A 45 11.02 3.90 -13.55
CA THR A 45 9.65 3.50 -13.88
C THR A 45 9.08 2.61 -12.79
N PHE A 46 9.80 1.56 -12.39
CA PHE A 46 9.37 0.67 -11.31
C PHE A 46 9.28 1.40 -9.97
N GLY A 47 10.24 2.28 -9.66
CA GLY A 47 10.24 3.10 -8.45
C GLY A 47 9.03 4.03 -8.38
N THR A 48 8.69 4.70 -9.48
CA THR A 48 7.54 5.60 -9.55
C THR A 48 6.23 4.86 -9.33
N TRP A 49 6.02 3.73 -10.02
CA TRP A 49 4.80 2.94 -9.86
C TRP A 49 4.72 2.29 -8.47
N GLY A 50 5.83 1.74 -7.96
CA GLY A 50 5.89 1.14 -6.63
C GLY A 50 5.56 2.14 -5.52
N LEU A 51 6.12 3.35 -5.59
CA LEU A 51 5.80 4.42 -4.65
C LEU A 51 4.35 4.87 -4.76
N LEU A 52 3.86 5.08 -5.97
CA LEU A 52 2.48 5.51 -6.20
C LEU A 52 1.48 4.51 -5.61
N PHE A 53 1.62 3.22 -5.91
CA PHE A 53 0.75 2.19 -5.34
C PHE A 53 0.94 2.02 -3.83
N SER A 54 2.17 2.07 -3.33
CA SER A 54 2.44 2.02 -1.88
C SER A 54 1.70 3.14 -1.14
N ILE A 55 1.75 4.37 -1.65
CA ILE A 55 1.06 5.52 -1.04
C ILE A 55 -0.46 5.33 -1.10
N ILE A 56 -0.99 4.91 -2.25
CA ILE A 56 -2.44 4.66 -2.41
C ILE A 56 -2.92 3.62 -1.39
N PHE A 57 -2.24 2.48 -1.29
CA PHE A 57 -2.63 1.43 -0.36
C PHE A 57 -2.45 1.85 1.10
N LEU A 58 -1.41 2.61 1.42
CA LEU A 58 -1.25 3.16 2.76
C LEU A 58 -2.39 4.13 3.12
N ALA A 59 -2.79 5.00 2.18
CA ALA A 59 -3.92 5.91 2.37
C ALA A 59 -5.24 5.13 2.61
N PHE A 60 -5.48 4.06 1.85
CA PHE A 60 -6.62 3.17 2.09
C PHE A 60 -6.53 2.50 3.47
N SER A 61 -5.37 1.99 3.87
CA SER A 61 -5.20 1.39 5.19
C SER A 61 -5.52 2.40 6.30
N LEU A 62 -5.01 3.61 6.21
CA LEU A 62 -5.27 4.68 7.17
C LEU A 62 -6.77 5.04 7.21
N TYR A 63 -7.44 5.07 6.05
CA TYR A 63 -8.88 5.30 5.98
C TYR A 63 -9.67 4.25 6.78
N PHE A 64 -9.34 2.95 6.63
CA PHE A 64 -10.00 1.88 7.37
C PHE A 64 -9.60 1.84 8.85
N SER A 65 -8.37 2.25 9.17
CA SER A 65 -7.82 2.24 10.53
C SER A 65 -8.30 3.41 11.40
N LYS A 66 -8.65 4.56 10.80
CA LYS A 66 -9.03 5.80 11.52
C LYS A 66 -10.19 5.65 12.50
N GLU A 67 -11.10 4.70 12.25
CA GLU A 67 -12.26 4.42 13.11
C GLU A 67 -12.07 3.18 14.00
N ILE A 68 -10.90 2.52 13.95
CA ILE A 68 -10.51 1.43 14.86
C ILE A 68 -9.80 2.01 16.10
N LYS A 69 -10.15 3.24 16.51
CA LYS A 69 -9.69 3.77 17.79
C LYS A 69 -10.29 2.92 18.90
N GLN A 70 -9.43 2.19 19.60
CA GLN A 70 -9.71 1.52 20.86
C GLN A 70 -10.24 2.52 21.89
#